data_AF-I1JKY6-F1
#
_entry.id   AF-I1JKY6-F1
#
_cell.length_a   1.000
_cell.length_b   1.000
_cell.length_c   1.000
_cell.angle_alpha   90.00
_cell.angle_beta   90.00
_cell.angle_gamma   90.00
#
_symmetry.space_group_name_H-M   'P 1'
#
loop_
_entity.id
_entity.type
_entity.pdbx_description
1 polymer ?
#
loop_
_entity_poly.entity_id
_entity_poly.type
_entity_poly.pdbx_seq_one_letter_code
_entity_poly.pdbx_strand_id
1 'polypeptide(L)'
;MALSPETFTTRKRRPRGSSFTSPKVNDLNVLSSLLQLTDQICSLNLTATLLNRVSSSTIRKTQLLGVVFEELFRVSNLNSDSVLFLCLEEMYIVLHKLKTLIQDFSNGSKFNLLMQIDTVAESFHRLTGELSTLLDVFPLQDLDLNDDVRELVLLVRKQCSEAKAFIGAEHVSLRNDVVLVLDRIKNEIVPDQAHLASIFEKLEIRDASSCRAEIESLEEEIHNRCEEQPKTDLVALIGLVRFAKCVLYGASTPSQKTVTLRRNQSSELAIPADYRCPISLELMRDPVVVATGQTYDRVSIKLWMDSGHNTCPKTGQTLSHSDLIPNRVLRNMITAWCREQRIPFEAETDTGKLNGGVTNKAALEATRMTVSFLINKLKGRENDNVNVPLSVEDTNGVVYELRVLAKTDSDSRACIAEAGAIPVLVRFLNAENPSLQVNAVTTILNMSILEANKTKIMETDGALNGIAEVLISGAHVGGQGERGSDGV
;
A
#
# COMPACT_ATOMS: atom_id res chain seq x y z
N MET A 1 19.03 20.75 9.82
CA MET A 1 17.75 20.84 10.56
C MET A 1 17.28 19.43 10.81
N ALA A 2 17.19 19.04 12.08
CA ALA A 2 16.63 17.77 12.51
C ALA A 2 15.20 17.63 11.97
N LEU A 3 14.81 16.41 11.57
CA LEU A 3 13.41 16.11 11.25
C LEU A 3 12.59 16.33 12.53
N SER A 4 11.76 17.36 12.56
CA SER A 4 10.84 17.59 13.68
C SER A 4 9.66 16.61 13.55
N PRO A 5 9.16 16.00 14.64
CA PRO A 5 7.93 15.20 14.61
C PRO A 5 6.72 15.95 14.01
N GLU A 6 6.78 17.28 13.98
CA GLU A 6 5.75 18.15 13.39
C GLU A 6 5.76 18.19 11.85
N THR A 7 6.78 17.63 11.16
CA THR A 7 6.79 17.59 9.68
C THR A 7 5.79 16.60 9.10
N PHE A 8 5.38 15.60 9.88
CA PHE A 8 4.34 14.63 9.55
C PHE A 8 2.96 15.27 9.69
N THR A 9 2.66 16.21 8.78
CA THR A 9 1.38 16.91 8.82
C THR A 9 0.22 15.95 8.57
N THR A 10 -0.83 16.18 9.36
CA THR A 10 -2.13 15.51 9.25
C THR A 10 -2.71 15.63 7.86
N ARG A 11 -3.59 14.66 7.58
CA ARG A 11 -4.67 14.81 6.62
C ARG A 11 -5.46 16.11 6.83
N LYS A 12 -5.12 17.20 6.13
CA LYS A 12 -6.07 18.31 5.92
C LYS A 12 -6.93 17.97 4.71
N ARG A 13 -8.24 17.85 4.96
CA ARG A 13 -9.37 17.40 4.11
C ARG A 13 -9.61 15.88 4.03
N ARG A 14 -10.43 15.36 4.95
CA ARG A 14 -11.64 14.60 4.58
C ARG A 14 -12.83 15.57 4.77
N PRO A 15 -13.94 15.41 4.02
CA PRO A 15 -14.76 16.52 3.54
C PRO A 15 -15.23 17.42 4.70
N ARG A 16 -15.28 18.74 4.43
CA ARG A 16 -16.19 19.64 5.18
C ARG A 16 -17.52 18.92 5.35
N GLY A 17 -18.15 19.03 6.52
CA GLY A 17 -19.42 18.40 6.87
C GLY A 17 -20.58 18.69 5.90
N SER A 18 -20.51 18.07 4.72
CA SER A 18 -21.47 18.09 3.63
C SER A 18 -21.08 16.89 2.76
N SER A 19 -21.39 15.66 3.13
CA SER A 19 -22.72 15.11 2.89
C SER A 19 -22.92 13.78 3.63
N PHE A 20 -22.75 13.74 4.94
CA PHE A 20 -23.48 12.74 5.72
C PHE A 20 -24.79 13.41 6.10
N THR A 21 -25.77 13.27 5.23
CA THR A 21 -27.16 13.45 5.65
C THR A 21 -27.39 12.40 6.72
N SER A 22 -27.69 12.81 7.96
CA SER A 22 -28.43 11.93 8.87
C SER A 22 -29.54 11.32 8.01
N PRO A 23 -29.67 9.98 7.95
CA PRO A 23 -30.84 9.44 7.30
C PRO A 23 -32.03 10.11 8.01
N LYS A 24 -32.92 10.78 7.27
CA LYS A 24 -34.16 11.29 7.86
C LYS A 24 -34.99 10.07 8.20
N VAL A 25 -34.70 9.45 9.33
CA VAL A 25 -35.28 8.18 9.75
C VAL A 25 -36.32 8.45 10.80
N ASN A 26 -37.47 7.79 10.67
CA ASN A 26 -38.44 7.67 11.75
C ASN A 26 -37.76 7.24 13.06
N ASP A 27 -38.28 7.71 14.18
CA ASP A 27 -37.84 7.54 15.56
C ASP A 27 -37.24 6.15 15.92
N LEU A 28 -37.91 5.06 15.53
CA LEU A 28 -37.45 3.68 15.81
C LEU A 28 -36.24 3.24 14.96
N ASN A 29 -36.03 3.88 13.82
CA ASN A 29 -34.96 3.51 12.90
C ASN A 29 -33.61 4.13 13.33
N VAL A 30 -33.60 5.25 14.08
CA VAL A 30 -32.37 5.82 14.64
C VAL A 30 -31.83 4.93 15.74
N LEU A 31 -32.69 4.47 16.66
CA LEU A 31 -32.30 3.53 17.73
C LEU A 31 -31.81 2.18 17.19
N SER A 32 -32.49 1.60 16.20
CA SER A 32 -32.02 0.35 15.58
C SER A 32 -30.68 0.54 14.87
N SER A 33 -30.46 1.68 14.22
CA SER A 33 -29.17 2.03 13.61
C SER A 33 -28.06 2.22 14.65
N LEU A 34 -28.36 2.84 15.78
CA LEU A 34 -27.43 3.00 16.91
C LEU A 34 -27.03 1.67 17.53
N LEU A 35 -27.99 0.76 17.72
CA LEU A 35 -27.74 -0.60 18.22
C LEU A 35 -26.85 -1.39 17.26
N GLN A 36 -27.19 -1.38 15.97
CA GLN A 36 -26.36 -2.02 14.95
C GLN A 36 -24.95 -1.43 14.90
N LEU A 37 -24.83 -0.10 15.00
CA LEU A 37 -23.54 0.59 15.00
C LEU A 37 -22.71 0.24 16.23
N THR A 38 -23.34 0.11 17.39
CA THR A 38 -22.70 -0.28 18.65
C THR A 38 -22.12 -1.70 18.54
N ASP A 39 -22.89 -2.66 18.03
CA ASP A 39 -22.43 -4.04 17.80
C ASP A 39 -21.26 -4.08 16.80
N GLN A 40 -21.36 -3.29 15.72
CA GLN A 40 -20.27 -3.17 14.74
C GLN A 40 -18.98 -2.58 15.34
N ILE A 41 -19.07 -1.67 16.31
CA ILE A 41 -17.89 -1.13 17.00
C ILE A 41 -17.31 -2.15 17.98
N CYS A 42 -18.17 -2.87 18.71
CA CYS A 42 -17.75 -3.86 19.69
C CYS A 42 -17.12 -5.10 19.06
N SER A 43 -17.48 -5.42 17.81
CA SER A 43 -16.91 -6.53 17.04
C SER A 43 -15.61 -6.18 16.29
N LEU A 44 -15.10 -4.95 16.39
CA LEU A 44 -13.84 -4.57 15.76
C LEU A 44 -12.66 -5.28 16.43
N ASN A 45 -11.94 -6.09 15.66
CA ASN A 45 -10.69 -6.72 16.10
C ASN A 45 -9.58 -5.67 16.23
N LEU A 46 -9.20 -5.35 17.46
CA LEU A 46 -8.06 -4.50 17.76
C LEU A 46 -6.77 -5.33 17.68
N THR A 47 -6.23 -5.49 16.48
CA THR A 47 -4.93 -6.15 16.27
C THR A 47 -3.75 -5.20 16.50
N ALA A 48 -3.98 -3.89 16.57
CA ALA A 48 -2.94 -2.90 16.77
C ALA A 48 -2.59 -2.73 18.26
N THR A 49 -1.31 -2.94 18.61
CA THR A 49 -0.76 -2.59 19.93
C THR A 49 -0.76 -1.09 20.18
N LEU A 50 -0.56 -0.29 19.12
CA LEU A 50 -0.63 1.16 19.16
C LEU A 50 -2.05 1.62 19.51
N LEU A 51 -2.18 2.50 20.51
CA LEU A 51 -3.45 3.08 20.98
C LEU A 51 -4.47 2.09 21.56
N ASN A 52 -4.08 0.84 21.87
CA ASN A 52 -4.99 -0.19 22.42
C ASN A 52 -5.77 0.30 23.65
N ARG A 53 -5.15 1.06 24.55
CA ARG A 53 -5.84 1.60 25.73
C ARG A 53 -6.98 2.57 25.36
N VAL A 54 -6.75 3.43 24.37
CA VAL A 54 -7.71 4.45 23.93
C VAL A 54 -8.87 3.79 23.18
N SER A 55 -8.55 2.88 22.25
CA SER A 55 -9.56 2.12 21.51
C SER A 55 -10.38 1.20 22.42
N SER A 56 -9.74 0.45 23.33
CA SER A 56 -10.43 -0.38 24.33
C SER A 56 -11.28 0.44 25.30
N SER A 57 -10.85 1.65 25.68
CA SER A 57 -11.70 2.55 26.46
C SER A 57 -12.92 3.01 25.67
N THR A 58 -12.76 3.25 24.38
CA THR A 58 -13.83 3.72 23.50
C THR A 58 -14.85 2.61 23.29
N ILE A 59 -14.40 1.40 22.93
CA ILE A 59 -15.27 0.23 22.72
C ILE A 59 -16.09 -0.06 23.98
N ARG A 60 -15.46 -0.05 25.18
CA ARG A 60 -16.19 -0.25 26.43
C ARG A 60 -17.28 0.80 26.65
N LYS A 61 -16.99 2.09 26.41
CA LYS A 61 -17.99 3.16 26.53
C LYS A 61 -19.14 2.96 25.53
N THR A 62 -18.82 2.61 24.29
CA THR A 62 -19.81 2.30 23.26
C THR A 62 -20.69 1.11 23.66
N GLN A 63 -20.10 0.06 24.24
CA GLN A 63 -20.84 -1.10 24.74
C GLN A 63 -21.84 -0.73 25.85
N LEU A 64 -21.43 0.13 26.78
CA LEU A 64 -22.33 0.63 27.84
C LEU A 64 -23.48 1.46 27.26
N LEU A 65 -23.21 2.28 26.24
CA LEU A 65 -24.28 2.99 25.52
C LEU A 65 -25.23 2.05 24.77
N GLY A 66 -24.73 0.93 24.25
CA GLY A 66 -25.56 -0.12 23.65
C GLY A 66 -26.67 -0.58 24.58
N VAL A 67 -26.35 -0.84 25.85
CA VAL A 67 -27.34 -1.22 26.87
C VAL A 67 -28.41 -0.14 27.06
N VAL A 68 -28.01 1.13 27.07
CA VAL A 68 -28.95 2.26 27.18
C VAL A 68 -29.88 2.31 25.97
N PHE A 69 -29.34 2.12 24.75
CA PHE A 69 -30.15 2.11 23.54
C PHE A 69 -31.12 0.91 23.47
N GLU A 70 -30.74 -0.25 24.01
CA GLU A 70 -31.63 -1.42 24.08
C GLU A 70 -32.82 -1.16 24.99
N GLU A 71 -32.59 -0.53 26.15
CA GLU A 71 -33.64 -0.18 27.09
C GLU A 71 -34.55 0.93 26.53
N LEU A 72 -33.98 1.95 25.87
CA LEU A 72 -34.78 2.96 25.15
C LEU A 72 -35.65 2.34 24.04
N PHE A 73 -35.16 1.30 23.35
CA PHE A 73 -35.94 0.58 22.34
C PHE A 73 -37.13 -0.19 22.94
N ARG A 74 -37.04 -0.60 24.21
CA ARG A 74 -38.14 -1.28 24.93
C ARG A 74 -39.19 -0.31 25.48
N VAL A 75 -38.83 0.94 25.74
CA VAL A 75 -39.74 1.95 26.27
C VAL A 75 -40.68 2.42 25.15
N SER A 76 -41.95 2.03 25.23
CA SER A 76 -42.98 2.30 24.21
C SER A 76 -43.41 3.77 24.07
N ASN A 77 -43.03 4.65 25.02
CA ASN A 77 -43.46 6.05 25.11
C ASN A 77 -42.29 7.03 24.88
N LEU A 78 -41.52 6.86 23.81
CA LEU A 78 -40.66 7.91 23.29
C LEU A 78 -41.56 8.95 22.60
N ASN A 79 -42.29 9.74 23.41
CA ASN A 79 -43.03 10.89 22.89
C ASN A 79 -42.06 11.79 22.08
N SER A 80 -42.59 12.59 21.15
CA SER A 80 -41.87 13.44 20.19
C SER A 80 -40.98 14.54 20.82
N ASP A 81 -40.10 14.17 21.75
CA ASP A 81 -39.11 15.02 22.36
C ASP A 81 -38.00 15.27 21.36
N SER A 82 -38.10 16.43 20.71
CA SER A 82 -37.14 16.88 19.72
C SER A 82 -35.70 16.92 20.26
N VAL A 83 -35.51 17.05 21.58
CA VAL A 83 -34.17 17.10 22.20
C VAL A 83 -33.58 15.69 22.27
N LEU A 84 -34.35 14.70 22.70
CA LEU A 84 -33.92 13.30 22.73
C LEU A 84 -33.49 12.81 21.34
N PHE A 85 -34.32 13.02 20.32
CA PHE A 85 -34.03 12.56 18.97
C PHE A 85 -32.79 13.23 18.39
N LEU A 86 -32.62 14.54 18.61
CA LEU A 86 -31.41 15.25 18.20
C LEU A 86 -30.17 14.68 18.90
N CYS A 87 -30.25 14.37 20.20
CA CYS A 87 -29.15 13.73 20.92
C CYS A 87 -28.81 12.36 20.32
N LEU A 88 -29.80 11.54 19.98
CA LEU A 88 -29.60 10.22 19.39
C LEU A 88 -28.99 10.31 17.97
N GLU A 89 -29.45 11.24 17.13
CA GLU A 89 -28.86 11.48 15.81
C GLU A 89 -27.40 11.93 15.91
N GLU A 90 -27.09 12.86 16.81
CA GLU A 90 -25.72 13.34 17.02
C GLU A 90 -24.84 12.24 17.63
N MET A 91 -25.36 11.44 18.57
CA MET A 91 -24.65 10.27 19.10
C MET A 91 -24.33 9.27 17.99
N TYR A 92 -25.26 9.05 17.05
CA TYR A 92 -25.02 8.18 15.89
C TYR A 92 -23.85 8.70 15.04
N ILE A 93 -23.82 10.01 14.77
CA ILE A 93 -22.72 10.64 14.03
C ILE A 93 -21.39 10.48 14.77
N VAL A 94 -21.35 10.72 16.08
CA VAL A 94 -20.13 10.59 16.91
C VAL A 94 -19.65 9.14 16.94
N LEU A 95 -20.53 8.17 17.18
CA LEU A 95 -20.19 6.75 17.18
C LEU A 95 -19.73 6.29 15.79
N HIS A 96 -20.32 6.78 14.72
CA HIS A 96 -19.89 6.45 13.37
C HIS A 96 -18.49 7.00 13.09
N LYS A 97 -18.21 8.25 13.49
CA LYS A 97 -16.86 8.82 13.41
C LYS A 97 -15.85 8.00 14.22
N LEU A 98 -16.21 7.54 15.43
CA LEU A 98 -15.36 6.67 16.24
C LEU A 98 -15.10 5.31 15.56
N LYS A 99 -16.14 4.69 14.97
CA LYS A 99 -16.00 3.46 14.19
C LYS A 99 -15.03 3.65 13.03
N THR A 100 -15.24 4.69 12.21
CA THR A 100 -14.38 5.00 11.07
C THR A 100 -12.95 5.25 11.53
N LEU A 101 -12.75 5.98 12.63
CA LEU A 101 -11.44 6.21 13.21
C LEU A 101 -10.75 4.89 13.60
N ILE A 102 -11.45 3.97 14.28
CA ILE A 102 -10.92 2.65 14.67
C ILE A 102 -10.53 1.82 13.44
N GLN A 103 -11.40 1.78 12.41
CA GLN A 103 -11.15 1.02 11.18
C GLN A 103 -9.98 1.60 10.37
N ASP A 104 -9.89 2.93 10.26
CA ASP A 104 -8.87 3.62 9.45
C ASP A 104 -7.45 3.25 9.92
N PHE A 105 -7.17 3.23 11.24
CA PHE A 105 -5.82 2.88 11.72
C PHE A 105 -5.58 1.38 11.93
N SER A 106 -6.63 0.57 12.11
CA SER A 106 -6.45 -0.88 12.25
C SER A 106 -6.02 -1.54 10.94
N ASN A 107 -6.37 -0.93 9.81
CA ASN A 107 -6.03 -1.40 8.46
C ASN A 107 -4.87 -0.60 7.82
N GLY A 108 -4.37 0.44 8.49
CA GLY A 108 -3.34 1.34 7.97
C GLY A 108 -1.92 0.93 8.35
N SER A 109 -0.94 1.72 7.93
CA SER A 109 0.47 1.48 8.21
C SER A 109 0.76 1.73 9.70
N LYS A 110 1.50 0.80 10.31
CA LYS A 110 1.94 0.94 11.71
C LYS A 110 2.94 2.07 11.89
N PHE A 111 3.87 2.24 10.94
CA PHE A 111 4.83 3.33 10.95
C PHE A 111 4.16 4.70 10.79
N ASN A 112 3.21 4.83 9.87
CA ASN A 112 2.47 6.08 9.70
C ASN A 112 1.58 6.38 10.91
N LEU A 113 0.90 5.37 11.48
CA LEU A 113 0.14 5.51 12.72
C LEU A 113 1.00 6.00 13.88
N LEU A 114 2.21 5.45 14.02
CA LEU A 114 3.17 5.89 15.04
C LEU A 114 3.55 7.37 14.86
N MET A 115 3.77 7.82 13.63
CA MET A 115 4.08 9.24 13.36
C MET A 115 2.89 10.16 13.68
N GLN A 116 1.66 9.67 13.50
CA GLN A 116 0.43 10.43 13.72
C GLN A 116 -0.20 10.20 15.11
N ILE A 117 0.48 9.51 16.02
CA ILE A 117 -0.14 8.99 17.25
C ILE A 117 -0.79 10.08 18.11
N ASP A 118 -0.18 11.28 18.18
CA ASP A 118 -0.74 12.42 18.91
C ASP A 118 -2.08 12.86 18.32
N THR A 119 -2.11 13.02 17.00
CA THR A 119 -3.27 13.53 16.26
C THR A 119 -4.45 12.55 16.30
N VAL A 120 -4.17 11.25 16.29
CA VAL A 120 -5.19 10.20 16.43
C VAL A 120 -5.71 10.16 17.86
N ALA A 121 -4.82 10.22 18.87
CA ALA A 121 -5.22 10.26 20.27
C ALA A 121 -6.08 11.50 20.61
N GLU A 122 -5.73 12.68 20.06
CA GLU A 122 -6.53 13.90 20.15
C GLU A 122 -7.90 13.75 19.48
N SER A 123 -7.96 13.08 18.33
CA SER A 123 -9.22 12.81 17.63
C SER A 123 -10.17 11.95 18.46
N PHE A 124 -9.66 10.90 19.12
CA PHE A 124 -10.42 10.11 20.08
C PHE A 124 -10.90 10.94 21.27
N HIS A 125 -10.01 11.76 21.84
CA HIS A 125 -10.34 12.62 22.97
C HIS A 125 -11.45 13.62 22.59
N ARG A 126 -11.34 14.28 21.43
CA ARG A 126 -12.35 15.20 20.92
C ARG A 126 -13.71 14.52 20.74
N LEU A 127 -13.75 13.35 20.08
CA LEU A 127 -15.01 12.61 19.89
C LEU A 127 -15.60 12.12 21.22
N THR A 128 -14.76 11.74 22.19
CA THR A 128 -15.20 11.41 23.55
C THR A 128 -15.77 12.63 24.26
N GLY A 129 -15.19 13.82 24.05
CA GLY A 129 -15.71 15.09 24.54
C GLY A 129 -17.07 15.44 23.93
N GLU A 130 -17.24 15.29 22.61
CA GLU A 130 -18.53 15.45 21.93
C GLU A 130 -19.59 14.52 22.55
N LEU A 131 -19.24 13.25 22.81
CA LEU A 131 -20.13 12.32 23.49
C LEU A 131 -20.48 12.76 24.93
N SER A 132 -19.52 13.31 25.68
CA SER A 132 -19.79 13.89 27.00
C SER A 132 -20.81 15.01 26.91
N THR A 133 -20.65 15.93 25.97
CA THR A 133 -21.57 17.08 25.80
C THR A 133 -22.99 16.63 25.44
N LEU A 134 -23.13 15.56 24.65
CA LEU A 134 -24.43 14.97 24.32
C LEU A 134 -25.07 14.30 25.55
N LEU A 135 -24.27 13.63 26.37
CA LEU A 135 -24.74 13.02 27.62
C LEU A 135 -25.07 14.06 28.71
N ASP A 136 -24.49 15.26 28.65
CA ASP A 136 -24.81 16.36 29.56
C ASP A 136 -26.21 16.94 29.31
N VAL A 137 -26.65 16.96 28.04
CA VAL A 137 -27.96 17.50 27.62
C VAL A 137 -29.02 16.40 27.41
N PHE A 138 -28.66 15.14 27.63
CA PHE A 138 -29.57 14.00 27.45
C PHE A 138 -30.72 14.06 28.48
N PRO A 139 -32.01 13.98 28.06
CA PRO A 139 -33.17 14.24 28.92
C PRO A 139 -33.48 13.05 29.85
N LEU A 140 -32.54 12.70 30.74
CA LEU A 140 -32.67 11.54 31.65
C LEU A 140 -33.88 11.58 32.57
N GLN A 141 -34.31 12.78 32.97
CA GLN A 141 -35.40 12.97 33.93
C GLN A 141 -36.76 12.68 33.28
N ASP A 142 -36.88 12.88 31.97
CA ASP A 142 -38.12 12.75 31.21
C ASP A 142 -38.33 11.33 30.68
N LEU A 143 -37.35 10.44 30.89
CA LEU A 143 -37.36 9.05 30.40
C LEU A 143 -37.73 8.06 31.50
N ASP A 144 -38.65 7.15 31.19
CA ASP A 144 -39.05 6.04 32.05
C ASP A 144 -38.04 4.87 31.99
N LEU A 145 -36.80 5.17 32.41
CA LEU A 145 -35.70 4.21 32.50
C LEU A 145 -35.54 3.68 33.92
N ASN A 146 -35.19 2.39 34.06
CA ASN A 146 -34.83 1.79 35.35
C ASN A 146 -33.61 2.50 35.97
N ASP A 147 -33.52 2.52 37.30
CA ASP A 147 -32.46 3.19 38.06
C ASP A 147 -31.07 2.68 37.67
N ASP A 148 -30.92 1.38 37.40
CA ASP A 148 -29.66 0.79 36.92
C ASP A 148 -29.18 1.43 35.60
N VAL A 149 -30.10 1.70 34.67
CA VAL A 149 -29.80 2.31 33.37
C VAL A 149 -29.49 3.79 33.52
N ARG A 150 -30.21 4.47 34.43
CA ARG A 150 -29.94 5.88 34.76
C ARG A 150 -28.54 6.04 35.35
N GLU A 151 -28.15 5.17 36.28
CA GLU A 151 -26.79 5.13 36.83
C GLU A 151 -25.75 4.84 35.74
N LEU A 152 -26.06 3.94 34.80
CA LEU A 152 -25.19 3.64 33.67
C LEU A 152 -24.93 4.86 32.79
N VAL A 153 -25.97 5.65 32.48
CA VAL A 153 -25.80 6.89 31.69
C VAL A 153 -24.91 7.89 32.45
N LEU A 154 -25.13 8.06 33.75
CA LEU A 154 -24.30 8.94 34.59
C LEU A 154 -22.85 8.46 34.66
N LEU A 155 -22.63 7.14 34.71
CA LEU A 155 -21.30 6.54 34.68
C LEU A 155 -20.59 6.84 33.35
N VAL A 156 -21.25 6.59 32.21
CA VAL A 156 -20.66 6.84 30.89
C VAL A 156 -20.36 8.33 30.72
N ARG A 157 -21.28 9.20 31.15
CA ARG A 157 -21.11 10.67 31.16
C ARG A 157 -19.83 11.06 31.92
N LYS A 158 -19.66 10.57 33.15
CA LYS A 158 -18.47 10.84 33.98
C LYS A 158 -17.19 10.29 33.33
N GLN A 159 -17.23 9.08 32.78
CA GLN A 159 -16.08 8.49 32.10
C GLN A 159 -15.69 9.22 30.81
N CYS A 160 -16.65 9.88 30.14
CA CYS A 160 -16.38 10.71 28.97
C CYS A 160 -15.80 12.06 29.37
N SER A 161 -16.34 12.73 30.39
CA SER A 161 -15.86 14.03 30.84
C SER A 161 -14.46 14.00 31.45
N GLU A 162 -14.12 12.93 32.18
CA GLU A 162 -12.79 12.75 32.79
C GLU A 162 -11.75 12.16 31.82
N ALA A 163 -12.14 11.81 30.59
CA ALA A 163 -11.24 11.21 29.62
C ALA A 163 -10.15 12.18 29.19
N LYS A 164 -8.90 11.72 29.16
CA LYS A 164 -7.75 12.48 28.66
C LYS A 164 -7.15 11.80 27.43
N ALA A 165 -6.60 12.58 26.51
CA ALA A 165 -5.70 12.05 25.50
C ALA A 165 -4.51 11.39 26.23
N PHE A 166 -4.35 10.08 26.09
CA PHE A 166 -3.28 9.33 26.71
C PHE A 166 -2.44 8.66 25.65
N ILE A 167 -1.13 8.92 25.71
CA ILE A 167 -0.11 8.32 24.87
C ILE A 167 0.94 7.78 25.81
N GLY A 168 1.21 6.47 25.72
CA GLY A 168 2.23 5.83 26.53
C GLY A 168 3.62 6.40 26.21
N ALA A 169 4.45 6.57 27.25
CA ALA A 169 5.83 7.05 27.09
C ALA A 169 6.65 6.13 26.17
N GLU A 170 6.33 4.84 26.16
CA GLU A 170 6.88 3.83 25.27
C GLU A 170 6.63 4.14 23.78
N HIS A 171 5.45 4.66 23.42
CA HIS A 171 5.13 5.00 22.04
C HIS A 171 5.79 6.31 21.62
N VAL A 172 5.89 7.28 22.53
CA VAL A 172 6.63 8.53 22.27
C VAL A 172 8.12 8.23 22.07
N SER A 173 8.71 7.38 22.92
CA SER A 173 10.09 6.93 22.75
C SER A 173 10.28 6.20 21.42
N LEU A 174 9.38 5.27 21.07
CA LEU A 174 9.45 4.53 19.81
C LEU A 174 9.36 5.45 18.59
N ARG A 175 8.49 6.48 18.63
CA ARG A 175 8.41 7.50 17.57
C ARG A 175 9.74 8.25 17.44
N ASN A 176 10.33 8.67 18.56
CA ASN A 176 11.60 9.37 18.56
C ASN A 176 12.75 8.48 18.04
N ASP A 177 12.75 7.19 18.37
CA ASP A 177 13.72 6.21 17.84
C ASP A 177 13.63 6.14 16.30
N VAL A 178 12.42 6.05 15.74
CA VAL A 178 12.22 6.03 14.27
C VAL A 178 12.70 7.34 13.62
N VAL A 179 12.36 8.49 14.19
CA VAL A 179 12.81 9.80 13.68
C VAL A 179 14.34 9.91 13.74
N LEU A 180 14.97 9.43 14.82
CA LEU A 180 16.42 9.40 14.96
C LEU A 180 17.08 8.52 13.89
N VAL A 181 16.50 7.36 13.60
CA VAL A 181 17.00 6.47 12.53
C VAL A 181 16.89 7.15 11.16
N LEU A 182 15.76 7.80 10.86
CA LEU A 182 15.60 8.55 9.61
C LEU A 182 16.60 9.71 9.47
N ASP A 183 16.87 10.44 10.56
CA ASP A 183 17.87 11.51 10.56
C ASP A 183 19.29 10.96 10.36
N ARG A 184 19.62 9.82 10.98
CA ARG A 184 20.89 9.12 10.72
C ARG A 184 21.05 8.71 9.27
N ILE A 185 20.01 8.11 8.68
CA ILE A 185 20.01 7.74 7.26
C ILE A 185 20.19 8.98 6.38
N LYS A 186 19.49 10.07 6.66
CA LYS A 186 19.65 11.34 5.94
C LYS A 186 21.09 11.89 6.00
N ASN A 187 21.80 11.60 7.09
CA ASN A 187 23.19 11.95 7.31
C ASN A 187 24.16 10.82 6.87
N GLU A 188 23.70 9.87 6.05
CA GLU A 188 24.51 8.79 5.45
C GLU A 188 25.12 7.84 6.49
N ILE A 189 24.53 7.77 7.68
CA ILE A 189 24.95 6.86 8.76
C ILE A 189 24.10 5.60 8.69
N VAL A 190 24.75 4.46 8.45
CA VAL A 190 24.09 3.14 8.44
C VAL A 190 23.45 2.87 9.82
N PRO A 191 22.15 2.55 9.88
CA PRO A 191 21.48 2.21 11.14
C PRO A 191 22.04 0.93 11.77
N ASP A 192 22.06 0.88 13.09
CA ASP A 192 22.44 -0.33 13.82
C ASP A 192 21.37 -1.42 13.70
N GLN A 193 21.79 -2.65 13.39
CA GLN A 193 20.88 -3.77 13.13
C GLN A 193 20.08 -4.19 14.37
N ALA A 194 20.70 -4.20 15.56
CA ALA A 194 20.02 -4.60 16.79
C ALA A 194 18.98 -3.54 17.21
N HIS A 195 19.32 -2.26 17.06
CA HIS A 195 18.38 -1.16 17.29
C HIS A 195 17.19 -1.20 16.32
N LEU A 196 17.44 -1.43 15.02
CA LEU A 196 16.37 -1.63 14.03
C LEU A 196 15.48 -2.83 14.39
N ALA A 197 16.05 -3.96 14.77
CA ALA A 197 15.29 -5.13 15.17
C ALA A 197 14.35 -4.82 16.34
N SER A 198 14.83 -4.08 17.35
CA SER A 198 14.01 -3.67 18.50
C SER A 198 12.82 -2.78 18.11
N ILE A 199 12.99 -1.86 17.16
CA ILE A 199 11.89 -1.02 16.65
C ILE A 199 10.83 -1.90 15.96
N PHE A 200 11.27 -2.79 15.07
CA PHE A 200 10.38 -3.66 14.30
C PHE A 200 9.64 -4.68 15.19
N GLU A 201 10.30 -5.18 16.23
CA GLU A 201 9.68 -6.05 17.24
C GLU A 201 8.58 -5.31 18.02
N LYS A 202 8.84 -4.08 18.46
CA LYS A 202 7.85 -3.23 19.15
C LYS A 202 6.64 -2.88 18.27
N LEU A 203 6.85 -2.78 16.95
CA LEU A 203 5.77 -2.60 15.96
C LEU A 203 5.15 -3.93 15.51
N GLU A 204 5.62 -5.08 16.02
CA GLU A 204 5.17 -6.41 15.63
C GLU A 204 5.26 -6.67 14.12
N ILE A 205 6.34 -6.22 13.49
CA ILE A 205 6.69 -6.52 12.10
C ILE A 205 7.86 -7.51 12.16
N ARG A 206 7.56 -8.81 12.06
CA ARG A 206 8.46 -9.90 12.49
C ARG A 206 9.11 -10.68 11.35
N ASP A 207 8.70 -10.41 10.11
CA ASP A 207 9.17 -11.15 8.95
C ASP A 207 9.09 -10.33 7.66
N ALA A 208 9.70 -10.84 6.60
CA ALA A 208 9.78 -10.12 5.33
C ALA A 208 8.40 -9.92 4.64
N SER A 209 7.42 -10.79 4.89
CA SER A 209 6.05 -10.63 4.38
C SER A 209 5.31 -9.53 5.12
N SER A 210 5.48 -9.43 6.45
CA SER A 210 4.93 -8.32 7.24
C SER A 210 5.53 -6.96 6.83
N CYS A 211 6.84 -6.90 6.51
CA CYS A 211 7.44 -5.70 5.94
C CYS A 211 6.87 -5.34 4.57
N ARG A 212 6.57 -6.34 3.73
CA ARG A 212 5.96 -6.10 2.41
C ARG A 212 4.56 -5.51 2.55
N ALA A 213 3.73 -6.10 3.40
CA ALA A 213 2.40 -5.58 3.69
C ALA A 213 2.45 -4.14 4.24
N GLU A 214 3.42 -3.83 5.10
CA GLU A 214 3.64 -2.47 5.60
C GLU A 214 4.05 -1.48 4.50
N ILE A 215 4.91 -1.90 3.56
CA ILE A 215 5.28 -1.07 2.39
C ILE A 215 4.04 -0.81 1.50
N GLU A 216 3.27 -1.86 1.20
CA GLU A 216 2.04 -1.74 0.39
C GLU A 216 1.03 -0.79 1.04
N SER A 217 0.86 -0.88 2.37
CA SER A 217 -0.01 0.01 3.14
C SER A 217 0.46 1.47 3.07
N LEU A 218 1.77 1.72 3.23
CA LEU A 218 2.35 3.05 3.08
C LEU A 218 2.20 3.61 1.65
N GLU A 219 2.37 2.77 0.63
CA GLU A 219 2.19 3.17 -0.78
C GLU A 219 0.71 3.51 -1.07
N GLU A 220 -0.24 2.73 -0.56
CA GLU A 220 -1.67 3.02 -0.65
C GLU A 220 -2.03 4.33 0.05
N GLU A 221 -1.44 4.61 1.21
CA GLU A 221 -1.63 5.88 1.91
C GLU A 221 -1.10 7.08 1.12
N ILE A 222 0.04 6.95 0.42
CA ILE A 222 0.57 8.00 -0.46
C ILE A 222 -0.39 8.27 -1.62
N HIS A 223 -0.95 7.22 -2.23
CA HIS A 223 -1.92 7.34 -3.33
C HIS A 223 -3.21 8.03 -2.88
N ASN A 224 -3.66 7.73 -1.66
CA ASN A 224 -4.87 8.28 -1.07
C ASN A 224 -4.73 9.72 -0.53
N ARG A 225 -3.52 10.30 -0.49
CA ARG A 225 -3.30 11.69 -0.05
C ARG A 225 -3.51 12.69 -1.18
N CYS A 226 -4.29 13.74 -0.90
CA CYS A 226 -4.44 14.91 -1.76
C CYS A 226 -3.09 15.60 -2.03
N GLU A 227 -2.95 16.23 -3.19
CA GLU A 227 -1.70 16.84 -3.68
C GLU A 227 -1.09 17.91 -2.75
N GLU A 228 -1.89 18.49 -1.85
CA GLU A 228 -1.47 19.56 -0.93
C GLU A 228 -0.70 19.06 0.32
N GLN A 229 -0.59 17.75 0.56
CA GLN A 229 0.10 17.20 1.73
C GLN A 229 1.53 16.74 1.41
N PRO A 230 2.50 16.97 2.31
CA PRO A 230 3.87 16.49 2.13
C PRO A 230 3.89 14.95 2.11
N LYS A 231 4.04 14.38 0.92
CA LYS A 231 4.23 12.93 0.70
C LYS A 231 5.65 12.49 1.04
N THR A 232 6.56 13.43 1.21
CA THR A 232 8.00 13.20 1.40
C THR A 232 8.30 12.28 2.56
N ASP A 233 7.58 12.44 3.67
CA ASP A 233 7.93 11.76 4.91
C ASP A 233 7.49 10.28 4.90
N LEU A 234 6.38 9.97 4.22
CA LEU A 234 5.96 8.59 3.97
C LEU A 234 6.94 7.85 3.06
N VAL A 235 7.48 8.53 2.05
CA VAL A 235 8.49 7.94 1.15
C VAL A 235 9.77 7.58 1.93
N ALA A 236 10.15 8.36 2.94
CA ALA A 236 11.27 8.01 3.82
C ALA A 236 10.97 6.79 4.71
N LEU A 237 9.74 6.67 5.22
CA LEU A 237 9.31 5.46 5.94
C LEU A 237 9.35 4.21 5.05
N ILE A 238 8.88 4.31 3.80
CA ILE A 238 8.99 3.21 2.82
C ILE A 238 10.45 2.79 2.63
N GLY A 239 11.35 3.77 2.45
CA GLY A 239 12.79 3.51 2.34
C GLY A 239 13.34 2.79 3.56
N LEU A 240 12.99 3.24 4.77
CA LEU A 240 13.39 2.60 6.03
C LEU A 240 12.88 1.15 6.15
N VAL A 241 11.59 0.92 5.88
CA VAL A 241 10.98 -0.42 5.96
C VAL A 241 11.60 -1.36 4.95
N ARG A 242 11.88 -0.87 3.73
CA ARG A 242 12.54 -1.64 2.68
C ARG A 242 13.98 -2.01 3.05
N PHE A 243 14.73 -1.07 3.60
CA PHE A 243 16.08 -1.31 4.11
C PHE A 243 16.07 -2.37 5.22
N ALA A 244 15.22 -2.18 6.24
CA ALA A 244 15.11 -3.10 7.36
C ALA A 244 14.66 -4.50 6.93
N LYS A 245 13.73 -4.62 5.97
CA LYS A 245 13.34 -5.90 5.38
C LYS A 245 14.56 -6.67 4.86
N CYS A 246 15.41 -6.01 4.08
CA CYS A 246 16.57 -6.65 3.46
C CYS A 246 17.63 -7.05 4.50
N VAL A 247 17.87 -6.19 5.49
CA VAL A 247 18.91 -6.39 6.51
C VAL A 247 18.51 -7.39 7.59
N LEU A 248 17.26 -7.33 8.06
CA LEU A 248 16.78 -8.16 9.17
C LEU A 248 16.25 -9.52 8.74
N TYR A 249 15.51 -9.56 7.62
CA TYR A 249 14.73 -10.75 7.24
C TYR A 249 15.16 -11.36 5.90
N GLY A 250 16.05 -10.68 5.16
CA GLY A 250 16.49 -11.11 3.85
C GLY A 250 15.40 -10.96 2.78
N ALA A 251 15.70 -11.52 1.60
CA ALA A 251 14.76 -11.49 0.49
C ALA A 251 13.68 -12.56 0.68
N SER A 252 12.42 -12.18 0.53
CA SER A 252 11.35 -13.19 0.35
C SER A 252 11.11 -13.35 -1.14
N THR A 253 11.76 -14.32 -1.75
CA THR A 253 11.21 -14.89 -2.99
C THR A 253 9.81 -15.42 -2.66
N PRO A 254 8.82 -15.31 -3.56
CA PRO A 254 7.65 -16.18 -3.49
C PRO A 254 8.16 -17.61 -3.58
N SER A 255 8.35 -18.26 -2.43
CA SER A 255 8.88 -19.62 -2.36
C SER A 255 7.91 -20.57 -3.05
N GLN A 256 8.37 -21.26 -4.11
CA GLN A 256 7.62 -22.36 -4.74
C GLN A 256 7.54 -23.62 -3.84
N LYS A 257 8.04 -23.58 -2.59
CA LYS A 257 7.95 -24.69 -1.63
C LYS A 257 6.78 -24.52 -0.66
N THR A 258 5.57 -24.65 -1.19
CA THR A 258 4.38 -25.23 -0.52
C THR A 258 3.29 -25.45 -1.58
N VAL A 259 3.57 -26.33 -2.55
CA VAL A 259 2.54 -26.90 -3.45
C VAL A 259 2.30 -28.35 -3.05
N THR A 260 1.93 -28.57 -1.80
CA THR A 260 1.22 -29.76 -1.36
C THR A 260 0.35 -29.34 -0.17
N LEU A 261 -0.96 -29.55 -0.31
CA LEU A 261 -2.02 -29.24 0.66
C LEU A 261 -2.50 -27.77 0.74
N ARG A 262 -2.91 -27.19 -0.40
CA ARG A 262 -4.20 -26.47 -0.52
C ARG A 262 -4.68 -26.44 -1.98
N ARG A 263 -5.02 -27.62 -2.49
CA ARG A 263 -5.91 -27.74 -3.64
C ARG A 263 -7.33 -27.48 -3.13
N ASN A 264 -7.78 -26.23 -3.20
CA ASN A 264 -9.14 -25.88 -3.59
C ASN A 264 -9.31 -24.36 -3.72
N GLN A 265 -9.58 -23.96 -4.97
CA GLN A 265 -10.22 -22.73 -5.46
C GLN A 265 -9.43 -21.40 -5.40
N SER A 266 -8.57 -21.21 -6.40
CA SER A 266 -8.45 -19.94 -7.13
C SER A 266 -7.90 -20.24 -8.53
N SER A 267 -8.79 -20.27 -9.52
CA SER A 267 -8.45 -20.34 -10.94
C SER A 267 -7.45 -19.25 -11.33
N GLU A 268 -6.41 -19.61 -12.08
CA GLU A 268 -5.60 -18.66 -12.84
C GLU A 268 -6.53 -17.72 -13.62
N LEU A 269 -6.46 -16.41 -13.35
CA LEU A 269 -7.25 -15.42 -14.05
C LEU A 269 -6.69 -15.23 -15.47
N ALA A 270 -7.18 -16.02 -16.43
CA ALA A 270 -6.88 -15.85 -17.84
C ALA A 270 -7.54 -14.57 -18.36
N ILE A 271 -6.74 -13.52 -18.61
CA ILE A 271 -7.22 -12.27 -19.25
C ILE A 271 -7.90 -12.63 -20.60
N PRO A 272 -9.15 -12.22 -20.85
CA PRO A 272 -9.82 -12.43 -22.14
C PRO A 272 -9.00 -11.87 -23.31
N ALA A 273 -8.97 -12.59 -24.44
CA ALA A 273 -8.20 -12.20 -25.61
C ALA A 273 -8.60 -10.81 -26.15
N ASP A 274 -9.86 -10.44 -26.00
CA ASP A 274 -10.40 -9.13 -26.45
C ASP A 274 -9.88 -7.94 -25.64
N TYR A 275 -9.29 -8.18 -24.47
CA TYR A 275 -8.73 -7.14 -23.60
C TYR A 275 -7.21 -7.03 -23.72
N ARG A 276 -6.59 -7.90 -24.51
CA ARG A 276 -5.13 -7.92 -24.71
C ARG A 276 -4.71 -7.06 -25.89
N CYS A 277 -3.61 -6.33 -25.72
CA CYS A 277 -2.98 -5.61 -26.82
C CYS A 277 -2.36 -6.62 -27.79
N PRO A 278 -2.60 -6.53 -29.11
CA PRO A 278 -1.99 -7.45 -30.07
C PRO A 278 -0.47 -7.33 -30.22
N ILE A 279 0.14 -6.25 -29.70
CA ILE A 279 1.60 -6.04 -29.73
C ILE A 279 2.25 -6.60 -28.45
N SER A 280 1.80 -6.15 -27.28
CA SER A 280 2.41 -6.55 -26.00
C SER A 280 1.85 -7.85 -25.43
N LEU A 281 0.68 -8.29 -25.92
CA LEU A 281 -0.11 -9.42 -25.38
C LEU A 281 -0.59 -9.22 -23.93
N GLU A 282 -0.39 -8.03 -23.37
CA GLU A 282 -0.83 -7.64 -22.03
C GLU A 282 -2.18 -6.92 -22.06
N LEU A 283 -2.81 -6.77 -20.90
CA LEU A 283 -4.06 -6.02 -20.75
C LEU A 283 -3.92 -4.57 -21.23
N MET A 284 -4.80 -4.12 -22.13
CA MET A 284 -4.80 -2.73 -22.61
C MET A 284 -5.24 -1.76 -21.51
N ARG A 285 -4.38 -0.81 -21.14
CA ARG A 285 -4.67 0.25 -20.15
C ARG A 285 -5.28 1.47 -20.81
N ASP A 286 -4.78 1.81 -21.99
CA ASP A 286 -5.35 2.88 -22.83
C ASP A 286 -5.61 2.36 -24.25
N PRO A 287 -6.73 1.65 -24.47
CA PRO A 287 -7.05 1.09 -25.78
C PRO A 287 -7.33 2.20 -26.80
N VAL A 288 -6.57 2.23 -27.89
CA VAL A 288 -6.69 3.16 -29.02
C VAL A 288 -6.85 2.42 -30.34
N VAL A 289 -7.65 2.99 -31.23
CA VAL A 289 -7.92 2.46 -32.57
C VAL A 289 -7.02 3.16 -33.58
N VAL A 290 -6.34 2.37 -34.42
CA VAL A 290 -5.58 2.87 -35.59
C VAL A 290 -6.47 2.93 -36.84
N ALA A 291 -5.97 3.56 -37.91
CA ALA A 291 -6.67 3.71 -39.19
C ALA A 291 -7.30 2.42 -39.78
N THR A 292 -6.73 1.24 -39.50
CA THR A 292 -7.25 -0.06 -39.96
C THR A 292 -8.36 -0.64 -39.05
N GLY A 293 -8.83 0.11 -38.05
CA GLY A 293 -9.88 -0.30 -37.12
C GLY A 293 -9.43 -1.29 -36.03
N GLN A 294 -8.14 -1.63 -35.95
CA GLN A 294 -7.61 -2.49 -34.89
C GLN A 294 -7.32 -1.68 -33.63
N THR A 295 -7.54 -2.29 -32.46
CA THR A 295 -7.29 -1.65 -31.16
C THR A 295 -6.00 -2.16 -30.53
N TYR A 296 -5.20 -1.25 -29.99
CA TYR A 296 -3.94 -1.53 -29.31
C TYR A 296 -3.88 -0.72 -28.02
N ASP A 297 -2.98 -1.07 -27.11
CA ASP A 297 -2.61 -0.14 -26.05
C ASP A 297 -1.81 1.04 -26.64
N ARG A 298 -2.13 2.27 -26.21
CA ARG A 298 -1.53 3.50 -26.77
C ARG A 298 -0.02 3.47 -26.75
N VAL A 299 0.59 3.04 -25.65
CA VAL A 299 2.06 3.03 -25.52
C VAL A 299 2.66 2.08 -26.54
N SER A 300 2.05 0.91 -26.71
CA SER A 300 2.54 -0.13 -27.61
C SER A 300 2.49 0.29 -29.08
N ILE A 301 1.38 0.87 -29.53
CA ILE A 301 1.24 1.27 -30.94
C ILE A 301 2.00 2.56 -31.26
N LYS A 302 2.13 3.47 -30.30
CA LYS A 302 2.92 4.69 -30.48
C LYS A 302 4.40 4.35 -30.62
N LEU A 303 4.93 3.44 -29.79
CA LEU A 303 6.30 2.95 -29.92
C LEU A 303 6.54 2.30 -31.30
N TRP A 304 5.58 1.53 -31.80
CA TRP A 304 5.67 0.91 -33.14
C TRP A 304 5.78 1.96 -34.25
N MET A 305 4.96 3.00 -34.22
CA MET A 305 4.98 4.11 -35.18
C MET A 305 6.25 4.96 -35.07
N ASP A 306 6.66 5.30 -33.84
CA ASP A 306 7.86 6.09 -33.55
C ASP A 306 9.14 5.36 -33.97
N SER A 307 9.08 4.02 -34.10
CA SER A 307 10.15 3.18 -34.65
C SER A 307 10.22 3.20 -36.18
N GLY A 308 9.43 4.06 -36.85
CA GLY A 308 9.46 4.25 -38.30
C GLY A 308 8.53 3.32 -39.10
N HIS A 309 7.69 2.52 -38.43
CA HIS A 309 6.75 1.64 -39.11
C HIS A 309 5.44 2.36 -39.43
N ASN A 310 5.00 2.28 -40.69
CA ASN A 310 3.73 2.83 -41.15
C ASN A 310 2.67 1.74 -41.45
N THR A 311 2.83 0.55 -40.88
CA THR A 311 1.94 -0.60 -41.07
C THR A 311 1.23 -0.98 -39.78
N CYS A 312 0.05 -1.58 -39.89
CA CYS A 312 -0.70 -2.14 -38.78
C CYS A 312 -0.03 -3.45 -38.32
N PRO A 313 0.42 -3.58 -37.05
CA PRO A 313 1.12 -4.78 -36.57
C PRO A 313 0.36 -6.10 -36.75
N LYS A 314 -0.97 -6.07 -36.58
CA LYS A 314 -1.81 -7.27 -36.65
C LYS A 314 -2.23 -7.65 -38.07
N THR A 315 -2.43 -6.68 -38.97
CA THR A 315 -2.97 -6.94 -40.32
C THR A 315 -1.94 -6.77 -41.43
N GLY A 316 -0.77 -6.20 -41.14
CA GLY A 316 0.27 -5.88 -42.13
C GLY A 316 -0.10 -4.78 -43.12
N GLN A 317 -1.31 -4.20 -43.02
CA GLN A 317 -1.79 -3.16 -43.93
C GLN A 317 -1.16 -1.81 -43.61
N THR A 318 -0.83 -1.02 -44.64
CA THR A 318 -0.32 0.35 -44.48
C THR A 318 -1.38 1.24 -43.84
N LEU A 319 -1.01 1.99 -42.81
CA LEU A 319 -1.87 2.96 -42.14
C LEU A 319 -2.03 4.20 -43.02
N SER A 320 -3.27 4.58 -43.31
CA SER A 320 -3.55 5.78 -44.13
C SER A 320 -3.25 7.09 -43.38
N HIS A 321 -3.25 7.06 -42.05
CA HIS A 321 -2.93 8.17 -41.16
C HIS A 321 -2.45 7.63 -39.80
N SER A 322 -1.74 8.44 -39.03
CA SER A 322 -1.15 8.05 -37.73
C SER A 322 -2.00 8.47 -36.52
N ASP A 323 -3.25 8.88 -36.74
CA ASP A 323 -4.10 9.29 -35.63
C ASP A 323 -4.53 8.10 -34.79
N LEU A 324 -4.48 8.28 -33.46
CA LEU A 324 -4.86 7.26 -32.48
C LEU A 324 -6.16 7.69 -31.79
N ILE A 325 -7.26 7.05 -32.19
CA ILE A 325 -8.60 7.38 -31.68
C ILE A 325 -8.86 6.58 -30.39
N PRO A 326 -9.13 7.22 -29.23
CA PRO A 326 -9.39 6.48 -27.99
C PRO A 326 -10.62 5.59 -28.06
N ASN A 327 -10.48 4.30 -27.72
CA ASN A 327 -11.60 3.36 -27.60
C ASN A 327 -12.15 3.37 -26.16
N ARG A 328 -12.91 4.42 -25.84
CA ARG A 328 -13.48 4.62 -24.49
C ARG A 328 -14.43 3.48 -24.06
N VAL A 329 -15.11 2.85 -25.03
CA VAL A 329 -16.03 1.73 -24.77
C VAL A 329 -15.25 0.51 -24.27
N LEU A 330 -14.20 0.09 -24.99
CA LEU A 330 -13.36 -1.03 -24.57
C LEU A 330 -12.65 -0.73 -23.25
N ARG A 331 -12.18 0.51 -23.06
CA ARG A 331 -11.58 0.94 -21.79
C ARG A 331 -12.52 0.76 -20.60
N ASN A 332 -13.79 1.12 -20.76
CA ASN A 332 -14.79 0.95 -19.71
C ASN A 332 -15.09 -0.53 -19.43
N MET A 333 -15.15 -1.37 -20.48
CA MET A 333 -15.32 -2.82 -20.33
C MET A 333 -14.14 -3.47 -19.58
N ILE A 334 -12.90 -3.09 -19.95
CA ILE A 334 -11.69 -3.56 -19.27
C ILE A 334 -11.68 -3.10 -17.80
N THR A 335 -12.07 -1.85 -17.53
CA THR A 335 -12.15 -1.32 -16.16
C THR A 335 -13.17 -2.09 -15.32
N ALA A 336 -14.34 -2.41 -15.88
CA ALA A 336 -15.38 -3.19 -15.20
C ALA A 336 -14.90 -4.62 -14.91
N TRP A 337 -14.29 -5.27 -15.90
CA TRP A 337 -13.70 -6.61 -15.75
C TRP A 337 -12.60 -6.62 -14.69
N CYS A 338 -11.73 -5.62 -14.67
CA CYS A 338 -10.68 -5.50 -13.64
C CYS A 338 -11.27 -5.36 -12.22
N ARG A 339 -12.35 -4.60 -12.05
CA ARG A 339 -13.04 -4.48 -10.75
C ARG A 339 -13.64 -5.81 -10.27
N GLU A 340 -14.23 -6.57 -11.19
CA GLU A 340 -14.80 -7.87 -10.90
C GLU A 340 -13.72 -8.89 -10.50
N GLN A 341 -12.57 -8.85 -11.18
CA GLN A 341 -11.44 -9.76 -10.93
C GLN A 341 -10.45 -9.24 -9.86
N ARG A 342 -10.74 -8.10 -9.21
CA ARG A 342 -9.87 -7.41 -8.23
C ARG A 342 -8.46 -7.09 -8.77
N ILE A 343 -8.36 -6.78 -10.05
CA ILE A 343 -7.11 -6.36 -10.72
C ILE A 343 -6.99 -4.83 -10.63
N PRO A 344 -5.88 -4.27 -10.11
CA PRO A 344 -5.65 -2.83 -10.10
C PRO A 344 -5.57 -2.25 -11.54
N PHE A 345 -6.41 -1.27 -11.87
CA PHE A 345 -6.44 -0.61 -13.19
C PHE A 345 -6.29 0.92 -13.04
N GLU A 346 -5.09 1.43 -13.32
CA GLU A 346 -4.77 2.86 -13.22
C GLU A 346 -5.04 3.59 -14.56
N ALA A 347 -5.65 4.78 -14.46
CA ALA A 347 -5.86 5.68 -15.57
C ALA A 347 -4.67 6.64 -15.72
N GLU A 348 -3.78 6.41 -16.69
CA GLU A 348 -2.76 7.41 -17.02
C GLU A 348 -3.42 8.62 -17.70
N THR A 349 -3.54 9.74 -16.96
CA THR A 349 -3.68 11.07 -17.56
C THR A 349 -2.33 11.76 -17.54
N ASP A 350 -1.76 11.88 -18.75
CA ASP A 350 -0.89 12.95 -19.24
C ASP A 350 0.22 13.46 -18.29
N THR A 351 1.43 12.92 -18.47
CA THR A 351 2.68 13.44 -17.91
C THR A 351 3.04 14.78 -18.55
N GLY A 352 2.45 15.85 -18.06
CA GLY A 352 2.96 17.20 -18.23
C GLY A 352 4.15 17.44 -17.31
N LYS A 353 5.35 17.52 -17.90
CA LYS A 353 6.62 18.06 -17.36
C LYS A 353 6.56 18.58 -15.91
N LEU A 354 7.23 17.88 -14.99
CA LEU A 354 7.75 18.49 -13.76
C LEU A 354 9.20 18.03 -13.57
N ASN A 355 10.13 18.85 -14.07
CA ASN A 355 11.45 18.95 -13.48
C ASN A 355 11.27 19.51 -12.06
N GLY A 356 11.68 18.74 -11.06
CA GLY A 356 11.61 19.12 -9.64
C GLY A 356 11.00 18.05 -8.76
N GLY A 357 11.50 16.81 -8.83
CA GLY A 357 11.18 15.82 -7.82
C GLY A 357 11.64 16.34 -6.47
N VAL A 358 10.71 16.52 -5.53
CA VAL A 358 11.03 16.75 -4.12
C VAL A 358 11.62 15.43 -3.61
N THR A 359 12.91 15.21 -3.86
CA THR A 359 13.60 14.00 -3.42
C THR A 359 13.81 14.10 -1.92
N ASN A 360 13.15 13.22 -1.16
CA ASN A 360 13.44 13.11 0.26
C ASN A 360 14.84 12.48 0.39
N LYS A 361 15.82 13.25 0.86
CA LYS A 361 17.21 12.78 1.05
C LYS A 361 17.27 11.48 1.87
N ALA A 362 16.45 11.34 2.91
CA ALA A 362 16.42 10.14 3.73
C ALA A 362 15.93 8.91 2.94
N ALA A 363 14.94 9.08 2.08
CA ALA A 363 14.44 7.99 1.24
C ALA A 363 15.47 7.57 0.18
N LEU A 364 16.10 8.55 -0.48
CA LEU A 364 17.15 8.30 -1.46
C LEU A 364 18.32 7.54 -0.82
N GLU A 365 18.74 7.97 0.36
CA GLU A 365 19.86 7.36 1.06
C GLU A 365 19.52 5.98 1.62
N ALA A 366 18.28 5.77 2.10
CA ALA A 366 17.80 4.43 2.45
C ALA A 366 17.85 3.47 1.26
N THR A 367 17.45 3.93 0.07
CA THR A 367 17.55 3.16 -1.18
C THR A 367 19.01 2.86 -1.51
N ARG A 368 19.90 3.85 -1.44
CA ARG A 368 21.35 3.67 -1.68
C ARG A 368 21.94 2.62 -0.74
N MET A 369 21.68 2.73 0.57
CA MET A 369 22.12 1.75 1.57
C MET A 369 21.57 0.35 1.30
N THR A 370 20.30 0.24 0.91
CA THR A 370 19.67 -1.05 0.56
C THR A 370 20.36 -1.68 -0.64
N VAL A 371 20.58 -0.92 -1.71
CA VAL A 371 21.26 -1.40 -2.91
C VAL A 371 22.69 -1.84 -2.57
N SER A 372 23.45 -1.01 -1.86
CA SER A 372 24.82 -1.35 -1.45
C SER A 372 24.87 -2.63 -0.62
N PHE A 373 23.93 -2.82 0.31
CA PHE A 373 23.82 -4.06 1.08
C PHE A 373 23.55 -5.28 0.18
N LEU A 374 22.59 -5.20 -0.75
CA LEU A 374 22.25 -6.29 -1.67
C LEU A 374 23.42 -6.64 -2.61
N ILE A 375 24.10 -5.63 -3.17
CA ILE A 375 25.25 -5.85 -4.06
C ILE A 375 26.44 -6.44 -3.32
N ASN A 376 26.73 -5.97 -2.11
CA ASN A 376 27.80 -6.55 -1.28
C ASN A 376 27.48 -8.01 -0.89
N LYS A 377 26.20 -8.33 -0.68
CA LYS A 377 25.75 -9.71 -0.46
C LYS A 377 26.04 -10.57 -1.70
N LEU A 378 25.73 -10.11 -2.91
CA LEU A 378 26.02 -10.84 -4.17
C LEU A 378 27.51 -10.98 -4.47
N LYS A 379 28.33 -10.00 -4.11
CA LYS A 379 29.79 -10.04 -4.36
C LYS A 379 30.52 -11.06 -3.48
N GLY A 380 29.89 -11.56 -2.41
CA GLY A 380 30.54 -12.36 -1.38
C GLY A 380 31.32 -11.45 -0.43
N ARG A 381 31.09 -11.58 0.87
CA ARG A 381 31.75 -10.77 1.89
C ARG A 381 33.24 -11.13 1.93
N GLU A 382 34.14 -10.22 1.57
CA GLU A 382 35.60 -10.41 1.71
C GLU A 382 36.09 -10.46 3.18
N ASN A 383 35.21 -10.29 4.19
CA ASN A 383 35.62 -9.98 5.56
C ASN A 383 35.27 -11.01 6.66
N ASP A 384 34.63 -12.14 6.35
CA ASP A 384 34.42 -13.22 7.33
C ASP A 384 35.11 -14.50 6.85
N ASN A 385 35.95 -15.10 7.70
CA ASN A 385 36.82 -16.27 7.44
C ASN A 385 36.08 -17.60 7.10
N VAL A 386 34.83 -17.53 6.65
CA VAL A 386 34.07 -18.67 6.14
C VAL A 386 33.41 -18.23 4.83
N ASN A 387 34.12 -18.45 3.72
CA ASN A 387 33.65 -18.13 2.38
C ASN A 387 32.63 -19.19 1.92
N VAL A 388 31.39 -19.11 2.41
CA VAL A 388 30.27 -19.92 1.91
C VAL A 388 29.57 -19.12 0.81
N PRO A 389 29.55 -19.60 -0.45
CA PRO A 389 28.75 -19.00 -1.51
C PRO A 389 27.27 -18.98 -1.10
N LEU A 390 26.56 -17.90 -1.43
CA LEU A 390 25.11 -17.86 -1.25
C LEU A 390 24.44 -19.01 -1.99
N SER A 391 23.38 -19.57 -1.41
CA SER A 391 22.54 -20.53 -2.15
C SER A 391 21.97 -19.88 -3.42
N VAL A 392 21.65 -20.68 -4.41
CA VAL A 392 21.01 -20.20 -5.65
C VAL A 392 19.68 -19.50 -5.33
N GLU A 393 18.93 -20.02 -4.34
CA GLU A 393 17.69 -19.41 -3.85
C GLU A 393 17.90 -18.05 -3.20
N ASP A 394 18.94 -17.91 -2.35
CA ASP A 394 19.27 -16.64 -1.71
C ASP A 394 19.75 -15.61 -2.72
N THR A 395 20.56 -16.05 -3.70
CA THR A 395 21.01 -15.22 -4.82
C THR A 395 19.82 -14.73 -5.64
N ASN A 396 18.88 -15.63 -5.98
CA ASN A 396 17.65 -15.28 -6.68
C ASN A 396 16.79 -14.29 -5.88
N GLY A 397 16.71 -14.44 -4.56
CA GLY A 397 16.03 -13.49 -3.69
C GLY A 397 16.65 -12.10 -3.73
N VAL A 398 17.97 -12.00 -3.63
CA VAL A 398 18.67 -10.71 -3.68
C VAL A 398 18.48 -10.03 -5.03
N VAL A 399 18.57 -10.77 -6.14
CA VAL A 399 18.33 -10.24 -7.49
C VAL A 399 16.86 -9.84 -7.67
N TYR A 400 15.92 -10.59 -7.10
CA TYR A 400 14.51 -10.21 -7.10
C TYR A 400 14.27 -8.87 -6.37
N GLU A 401 14.90 -8.62 -5.24
CA GLU A 401 14.77 -7.34 -4.53
C GLU A 401 15.35 -6.16 -5.34
N LEU A 402 16.47 -6.38 -6.05
CA LEU A 402 17.01 -5.38 -7.00
C LEU A 402 16.04 -5.11 -8.15
N ARG A 403 15.37 -6.15 -8.67
CA ARG A 403 14.34 -6.01 -9.71
C ARG A 403 13.17 -5.15 -9.24
N VAL A 404 12.69 -5.39 -8.02
CA VAL A 404 11.59 -4.63 -7.41
C VAL A 404 12.00 -3.17 -7.25
N LEU A 405 13.20 -2.89 -6.74
CA LEU A 405 13.74 -1.53 -6.65
C LEU A 405 13.86 -0.83 -8.01
N ALA A 406 14.34 -1.51 -9.05
CA ALA A 406 14.46 -0.91 -10.38
C ALA A 406 13.10 -0.52 -11.00
N LYS A 407 12.00 -1.10 -10.51
CA LYS A 407 10.64 -0.80 -10.98
C LYS A 407 10.09 0.51 -10.41
N THR A 408 10.54 0.96 -9.24
CA THR A 408 9.84 2.03 -8.50
C THR A 408 9.96 3.40 -9.15
N ASP A 409 11.19 3.88 -9.41
CA ASP A 409 11.44 5.26 -9.82
C ASP A 409 12.83 5.44 -10.45
N SER A 410 13.09 6.61 -11.03
CA SER A 410 14.37 6.94 -11.68
C SER A 410 15.55 6.97 -10.72
N ASP A 411 15.36 7.42 -9.48
CA ASP A 411 16.45 7.54 -8.50
C ASP A 411 16.91 6.15 -8.05
N SER A 412 15.96 5.24 -7.82
CA SER A 412 16.25 3.83 -7.54
C SER A 412 17.05 3.17 -8.68
N ARG A 413 16.69 3.45 -9.94
CA ARG A 413 17.46 2.95 -11.11
C ARG A 413 18.87 3.54 -11.16
N ALA A 414 19.04 4.81 -10.81
CA ALA A 414 20.36 5.44 -10.75
C ALA A 414 21.22 4.82 -9.64
N CYS A 415 20.67 4.65 -8.42
CA CYS A 415 21.37 4.04 -7.29
C CYS A 415 21.86 2.62 -7.61
N ILE A 416 21.05 1.80 -8.28
CA ILE A 416 21.43 0.43 -8.67
C ILE A 416 22.62 0.45 -9.64
N ALA A 417 22.60 1.32 -10.65
CA ALA A 417 23.69 1.43 -11.61
C ALA A 417 24.97 1.98 -10.96
N GLU A 418 24.86 3.01 -10.13
CA GLU A 418 25.97 3.62 -9.39
C GLU A 418 26.66 2.65 -8.42
N ALA A 419 25.90 1.72 -7.82
CA ALA A 419 26.46 0.69 -6.94
C ALA A 419 27.23 -0.42 -7.69
N GLY A 420 27.34 -0.33 -9.02
CA GLY A 420 28.02 -1.33 -9.84
C GLY A 420 27.27 -2.65 -9.92
N ALA A 421 25.93 -2.60 -9.98
CA ALA A 421 25.11 -3.80 -10.12
C ALA A 421 25.22 -4.46 -11.50
N ILE A 422 25.45 -3.68 -12.57
CA ILE A 422 25.41 -4.18 -13.95
C ILE A 422 26.39 -5.35 -14.17
N PRO A 423 27.70 -5.24 -13.83
CA PRO A 423 28.62 -6.36 -14.02
C PRO A 423 28.26 -7.59 -13.17
N VAL A 424 27.64 -7.38 -12.00
CA VAL A 424 27.19 -8.48 -11.14
C VAL A 424 25.99 -9.20 -11.76
N LEU A 425 25.02 -8.45 -12.30
CA LEU A 425 23.81 -8.99 -12.93
C LEU A 425 24.11 -9.74 -14.23
N VAL A 426 25.10 -9.28 -15.01
CA VAL A 426 25.53 -9.93 -16.26
C VAL A 426 25.97 -11.38 -16.02
N ARG A 427 26.60 -11.68 -14.88
CA ARG A 427 27.01 -13.04 -14.49
C ARG A 427 25.83 -14.01 -14.36
N PHE A 428 24.63 -13.50 -14.15
CA PHE A 428 23.42 -14.30 -13.96
C PHE A 428 22.55 -14.39 -15.23
N LEU A 429 22.95 -13.78 -16.35
CA LEU A 429 22.24 -13.90 -17.62
C LEU A 429 22.32 -15.32 -18.20
N ASN A 430 23.37 -16.08 -17.85
CA ASN A 430 23.54 -17.47 -18.25
C ASN A 430 23.33 -18.44 -17.07
N ALA A 431 22.58 -18.03 -16.05
CA ALA A 431 22.29 -18.88 -14.91
C ALA A 431 21.37 -20.05 -15.29
N GLU A 432 21.69 -21.26 -14.82
CA GLU A 432 20.87 -22.46 -15.03
C GLU A 432 19.47 -22.36 -14.39
N ASN A 433 19.35 -21.57 -13.32
CA ASN A 433 18.07 -21.33 -12.66
C ASN A 433 17.24 -20.30 -13.48
N PRO A 434 16.09 -20.69 -14.05
CA PRO A 434 15.32 -19.80 -14.92
C PRO A 434 14.79 -18.56 -14.19
N SER A 435 14.41 -18.69 -12.91
CA SER A 435 13.93 -17.55 -12.13
C SER A 435 15.03 -16.52 -11.90
N LEU A 436 16.26 -16.97 -11.60
CA LEU A 436 17.41 -16.09 -11.40
C LEU A 436 17.77 -15.38 -12.70
N GLN A 437 17.80 -16.10 -13.81
CA GLN A 437 18.03 -15.52 -15.14
C GLN A 437 16.98 -14.46 -15.49
N VAL A 438 15.69 -14.78 -15.33
CA VAL A 438 14.57 -13.84 -15.58
C VAL A 438 14.67 -12.62 -14.67
N ASN A 439 14.95 -12.80 -13.40
CA ASN A 439 15.10 -11.67 -12.48
C ASN A 439 16.30 -10.79 -12.86
N ALA A 440 17.43 -11.37 -13.26
CA ALA A 440 18.61 -10.62 -13.68
C ALA A 440 18.36 -9.81 -14.95
N VAL A 441 17.85 -10.43 -16.02
CA VAL A 441 17.57 -9.74 -17.29
C VAL A 441 16.49 -8.67 -17.12
N THR A 442 15.45 -8.94 -16.34
CA THR A 442 14.39 -7.94 -16.08
C THR A 442 14.91 -6.78 -15.24
N THR A 443 15.86 -7.00 -14.32
CA THR A 443 16.48 -5.92 -13.57
C THR A 443 17.26 -5.00 -14.51
N ILE A 444 18.07 -5.56 -15.42
CA ILE A 444 18.81 -4.77 -16.42
C ILE A 444 17.85 -4.01 -17.35
N LEU A 445 16.75 -4.64 -17.76
CA LEU A 445 15.70 -3.98 -18.56
C LEU A 445 15.06 -2.81 -17.79
N ASN A 446 14.66 -3.00 -16.53
CA ASN A 446 14.08 -1.92 -15.73
C ASN A 446 15.08 -0.77 -15.52
N MET A 447 16.37 -1.08 -15.37
CA MET A 447 17.44 -0.08 -15.27
C MET A 447 17.64 0.70 -16.57
N SER A 448 17.45 0.07 -17.74
CA SER A 448 17.66 0.71 -19.06
C SER A 448 16.58 1.72 -19.43
N ILE A 449 15.45 1.73 -18.71
CA ILE A 449 14.41 2.77 -18.81
C ILE A 449 15.00 4.16 -18.49
N LEU A 450 16.02 4.23 -17.62
CA LEU A 450 16.75 5.47 -17.38
C LEU A 450 17.85 5.65 -18.44
N GLU A 451 17.73 6.68 -19.28
CA GLU A 451 18.70 6.95 -20.36
C GLU A 451 20.16 6.98 -19.89
N ALA A 452 20.43 7.58 -18.73
CA ALA A 452 21.77 7.69 -18.15
C ALA A 452 22.42 6.33 -17.83
N ASN A 453 21.63 5.25 -17.70
CA ASN A 453 22.14 3.90 -17.45
C ASN A 453 22.48 3.15 -18.74
N LYS A 454 21.94 3.55 -19.90
CA LYS A 454 22.13 2.81 -21.17
C LYS A 454 23.59 2.74 -21.58
N THR A 455 24.32 3.84 -21.46
CA THR A 455 25.76 3.88 -21.77
C THR A 455 26.54 2.89 -20.91
N LYS A 456 26.30 2.89 -19.58
CA LYS A 456 26.91 1.94 -18.65
C LYS A 456 26.59 0.49 -18.98
N ILE A 457 25.36 0.20 -19.41
CA ILE A 457 24.96 -1.16 -19.82
C ILE A 457 25.69 -1.56 -21.11
N MET A 458 25.77 -0.67 -22.11
CA MET A 458 26.46 -0.94 -23.38
C MET A 458 27.96 -1.11 -23.21
N GLU A 459 28.59 -0.38 -22.28
CA GLU A 459 30.01 -0.44 -21.98
C GLU A 459 30.40 -1.66 -21.11
N THR A 460 29.42 -2.35 -20.50
CA THR A 460 29.72 -3.51 -19.66
C THR A 460 29.93 -4.75 -20.53
N ASP A 461 31.13 -5.34 -20.42
CA ASP A 461 31.49 -6.56 -21.14
C ASP A 461 30.48 -7.69 -20.92
N GLY A 462 30.06 -8.33 -22.01
CA GLY A 462 29.13 -9.45 -21.99
C GLY A 462 27.66 -9.09 -21.76
N ALA A 463 27.32 -7.82 -21.47
CA ALA A 463 25.94 -7.43 -21.22
C ALA A 463 25.04 -7.61 -22.45
N LEU A 464 25.42 -7.03 -23.61
CA LEU A 464 24.62 -7.12 -24.83
C LEU A 464 24.56 -8.56 -25.38
N ASN A 465 25.69 -9.27 -25.36
CA ASN A 465 25.74 -10.66 -25.82
C ASN A 465 24.89 -11.57 -24.94
N GLY A 466 24.99 -11.43 -23.61
CA GLY A 466 24.17 -12.21 -22.67
C GLY A 466 22.68 -11.91 -22.81
N ILE A 467 22.28 -10.64 -23.02
CA ILE A 467 20.88 -10.30 -23.27
C ILE A 467 20.40 -10.94 -24.59
N ALA A 468 21.21 -10.88 -25.64
CA ALA A 468 20.87 -11.51 -26.93
C ALA A 468 20.72 -13.03 -26.79
N GLU A 469 21.62 -13.70 -26.07
CA GLU A 469 21.56 -15.14 -25.78
C GLU A 469 20.29 -15.52 -25.01
N VAL A 470 19.90 -14.72 -24.00
CA VAL A 470 18.65 -14.92 -23.26
C VAL A 470 17.42 -14.79 -24.17
N LEU A 471 17.41 -13.81 -25.08
CA LEU A 471 16.30 -13.62 -26.03
C LEU A 471 16.22 -14.75 -27.05
N ILE A 472 17.35 -15.29 -27.50
CA ILE A 472 17.42 -16.41 -28.44
C ILE A 472 16.98 -17.72 -27.77
N SER A 473 17.46 -17.98 -26.56
CA SER A 473 17.16 -19.22 -25.82
C SER A 473 15.76 -19.23 -25.17
N GLY A 474 15.26 -18.06 -24.75
CA GLY A 474 13.96 -17.89 -24.11
C GLY A 474 12.75 -18.16 -25.00
N ALA A 475 12.92 -18.23 -26.33
CA ALA A 475 11.86 -18.59 -27.27
C ALA A 475 11.41 -20.07 -27.17
N HIS A 476 12.17 -20.95 -26.50
CA HIS A 476 11.85 -22.38 -26.42
C HIS A 476 10.94 -22.82 -25.26
N VAL A 477 10.55 -21.93 -24.35
CA VAL A 477 9.70 -22.29 -23.19
C VAL A 477 8.19 -22.09 -23.47
N GLY A 478 7.80 -21.53 -24.62
CA GLY A 478 6.41 -21.24 -24.99
C GLY A 478 5.78 -22.12 -26.07
N GLY A 479 6.38 -23.26 -26.45
CA GLY A 479 5.96 -24.00 -27.65
C GLY A 479 6.31 -25.48 -27.67
N GLN A 480 5.98 -26.22 -26.62
CA GLN A 480 5.87 -27.69 -26.68
C GLN A 480 4.55 -28.15 -26.07
N GLY A 481 3.46 -27.77 -26.75
CA GLY A 481 2.18 -28.45 -26.72
C GLY A 481 1.63 -28.34 -28.14
N GLU A 482 1.27 -29.46 -28.76
CA GLU A 482 0.62 -29.55 -30.08
C GLU A 482 1.51 -29.41 -31.33
N ARG A 483 2.33 -30.43 -31.60
CA ARG A 483 2.48 -31.08 -32.93
C ARG A 483 2.83 -32.54 -32.62
N GLY A 484 1.94 -33.51 -32.75
CA GLY A 484 1.27 -33.91 -33.97
C GLY A 484 1.66 -35.37 -34.22
N SER A 485 0.99 -36.29 -33.51
CA SER A 485 0.96 -37.71 -33.85
C SER A 485 -0.40 -37.98 -34.47
N ASP A 486 -0.52 -37.69 -35.75
CA ASP A 486 -1.51 -38.24 -36.66
C ASP A 486 -0.93 -38.19 -38.07
N GLY A 487 -0.63 -39.36 -38.62
CA GLY A 487 -0.04 -39.51 -39.94
C GLY A 487 0.41 -40.93 -40.24
N VAL A 488 -0.59 -41.74 -40.65
CA VAL A 488 -0.53 -43.10 -41.24
C VAL A 488 -0.56 -44.29 -40.28
#